data_AF-A0A9D1A8U6-F1
#
_entry.id   AF-A0A9D1A8U6-F1
#
_cell.length_a   1.000
_cell.length_b   1.000
_cell.length_c   1.000
_cell.angle_alpha   90.00
_cell.angle_beta   90.00
_cell.angle_gamma   90.00
#
_symmetry.space_group_name_H-M   'P 1'
#
loop_
_entity.id
_entity.type
_entity.pdbx_description
1 polymer ?
#
loop_
_entity_poly.entity_id
_entity_poly.type
_entity_poly.pdbx_seq_one_letter_code
_entity_poly.pdbx_strand_id
1 'polypeptide(L)'
;MDKLTRKQLAKRILTNVGISVGIGLSYYLLYRLDEHLSADPLTESYTLHWTIHNVPLMDFSAGLATCPPLWGHYRFGLSVFLGSFLAVLCGDLFGENPAGAEFGHGHDGWQIWCWMFLFSMIVGIILERR
;
A
#
# COMPACT_ATOMS: atom_id res chain seq x y z
N MET A 1 16.62 30.22 11.17
CA MET A 1 16.70 28.98 10.37
C MET A 1 18.07 28.38 10.55
N ASP A 2 18.12 27.32 11.35
CA ASP A 2 19.37 26.70 11.76
C ASP A 2 20.08 26.07 10.54
N LYS A 3 21.39 26.33 10.40
CA LYS A 3 22.17 25.89 9.24
C LYS A 3 22.43 24.39 9.38
N LEU A 4 21.50 23.58 8.89
CA LEU A 4 21.71 22.14 8.75
C LEU A 4 23.02 21.93 7.97
N THR A 5 23.99 21.26 8.59
CA THR A 5 25.27 21.03 7.92
C THR A 5 25.04 20.21 6.65
N ARG A 6 25.79 20.47 5.57
CA ARG A 6 25.63 19.75 4.28
C ARG A 6 25.60 18.22 4.46
N LYS A 7 26.36 17.70 5.43
CA LYS A 7 26.37 16.27 5.80
C LYS A 7 25.04 15.80 6.39
N GLN A 8 24.43 16.59 7.29
CA GLN A 8 23.11 16.28 7.86
C GLN A 8 22.01 16.34 6.80
N LEU A 9 22.06 17.32 5.89
CA LEU A 9 21.12 17.42 4.77
C LEU A 9 21.23 16.21 3.84
N ALA A 10 22.45 15.85 3.43
CA ALA A 10 22.70 14.70 2.58
C ALA A 10 22.21 13.39 3.23
N LYS A 11 22.46 13.20 4.53
CA LYS A 11 21.98 12.03 5.27
C LYS A 11 20.45 11.95 5.29
N ARG A 12 19.77 13.08 5.50
CA ARG A 12 18.29 13.16 5.51
C ARG A 12 17.71 12.83 4.14
N ILE A 13 18.26 13.41 3.08
CA ILE A 13 17.85 13.11 1.70
C ILE A 13 18.05 11.62 1.40
N LEU A 14 19.22 11.06 1.73
CA LEU A 14 19.51 9.65 1.47
C LEU A 14 18.54 8.73 2.22
N THR A 15 18.18 9.07 3.46
CA THR A 15 17.22 8.30 4.26
C THR A 15 15.82 8.35 3.64
N ASN A 16 15.36 9.54 3.26
CA ASN A 16 14.05 9.75 2.62
C ASN A 16 13.93 8.99 1.29
N VAL A 17 14.96 9.09 0.45
CA VAL A 17 15.04 8.36 -0.82
C VAL A 17 15.08 6.85 -0.55
N GLY A 18 15.88 6.40 0.41
CA GLY A 18 15.95 4.99 0.80
C GLY A 18 14.60 4.42 1.22
N ILE A 19 13.83 5.17 2.01
CA ILE A 19 12.47 4.78 2.42
C ILE A 19 11.54 4.72 1.20
N SER A 20 11.53 5.76 0.35
CA SER A 20 10.71 5.79 -0.87
C SER A 20 11.02 4.60 -1.79
N VAL A 21 12.30 4.29 -1.99
CA VAL A 21 12.73 3.17 -2.82
C VAL A 21 12.34 1.83 -2.20
N GLY A 22 12.51 1.67 -0.88
CA GLY A 22 12.11 0.45 -0.18
C GLY A 22 10.61 0.18 -0.28
N ILE A 23 9.78 1.22 -0.12
CA ILE A 23 8.33 1.13 -0.32
C ILE A 23 8.03 0.77 -1.78
N GLY A 24 8.63 1.46 -2.75
CA GLY A 24 8.41 1.20 -4.18
C GLY A 24 8.78 -0.22 -4.60
N LEU A 25 9.91 -0.74 -4.11
CA LEU A 25 10.30 -2.13 -4.32
C LEU A 25 9.32 -3.11 -3.68
N SER A 26 8.74 -2.77 -2.54
CA SER A 26 7.73 -3.62 -1.89
C SER A 26 6.46 -3.71 -2.73
N TYR A 27 5.99 -2.59 -3.30
CA TYR A 27 4.88 -2.62 -4.26
C TYR A 27 5.25 -3.45 -5.48
N TYR A 28 6.43 -3.25 -6.09
CA TYR A 28 6.88 -4.08 -7.21
C TYR A 28 6.81 -5.58 -6.90
N LEU A 29 7.23 -5.98 -5.70
CA LEU A 29 7.12 -7.38 -5.25
C LEU A 29 5.67 -7.84 -5.10
N LEU A 30 4.74 -6.97 -4.69
CA LEU A 30 3.30 -7.29 -4.67
C LEU A 30 2.74 -7.54 -6.08
N TYR A 31 3.11 -6.73 -7.08
CA TYR A 31 2.71 -7.01 -8.47
C TYR A 31 3.26 -8.35 -8.97
N ARG A 32 4.51 -8.68 -8.61
CA ARG A 32 5.10 -9.98 -8.94
C ARG A 32 4.44 -11.14 -8.21
N LEU A 33 4.02 -10.91 -6.97
CA LEU A 33 3.29 -11.90 -6.19
C LEU A 33 1.92 -12.16 -6.81
N ASP A 34 1.20 -11.11 -7.20
CA ASP A 34 -0.09 -11.24 -7.88
C ASP A 34 0.01 -12.01 -9.19
N GLU A 35 1.01 -11.70 -10.02
CA GLU A 35 1.29 -12.42 -11.27
C GLU A 35 1.54 -13.92 -11.02
N HIS A 36 2.18 -14.27 -9.90
CA HIS A 36 2.43 -15.65 -9.52
C HIS A 36 1.18 -16.35 -8.95
N LEU A 37 0.41 -15.66 -8.10
CA LEU A 37 -0.80 -16.21 -7.47
C LEU A 37 -1.95 -16.38 -8.47
N SER A 38 -2.06 -15.47 -9.43
CA SER A 38 -3.10 -15.50 -10.48
C SER A 38 -2.90 -16.61 -11.51
N ALA A 39 -1.77 -17.33 -11.47
CA ALA A 39 -1.50 -18.45 -12.35
C ALA A 39 -2.31 -19.72 -11.99
N ASP A 40 -2.74 -19.85 -10.74
CA ASP A 40 -3.57 -20.95 -10.25
C ASP A 40 -4.81 -20.38 -9.52
N PRO A 41 -6.03 -20.68 -10.00
CA PRO A 41 -7.28 -20.23 -9.37
C PRO A 41 -7.43 -20.62 -7.90
N LEU A 42 -6.73 -21.65 -7.42
CA LEU A 42 -6.77 -22.07 -6.02
C LEU A 42 -5.93 -21.20 -5.09
N THR A 43 -5.00 -20.41 -5.65
CA THR A 43 -4.07 -19.56 -4.89
C THR A 43 -4.26 -18.08 -5.15
N GLU A 44 -5.16 -17.71 -6.06
CA GLU A 44 -5.44 -16.33 -6.43
C GLU A 44 -5.91 -15.53 -5.20
N SER A 45 -5.26 -14.40 -4.95
CA SER A 45 -5.75 -13.40 -3.99
C SER A 45 -6.72 -12.48 -4.73
N TYR A 46 -8.02 -12.64 -4.47
CA TYR A 46 -9.02 -11.76 -5.09
C TYR A 46 -8.73 -10.29 -4.76
N THR A 47 -8.42 -9.96 -3.51
CA THR A 47 -8.30 -8.55 -3.10
C THR A 47 -7.10 -7.91 -3.76
N LEU A 48 -5.97 -8.62 -3.81
CA LEU A 48 -4.76 -8.14 -4.47
C LEU A 48 -5.01 -7.98 -5.97
N HIS A 49 -5.54 -9.02 -6.62
CA HIS A 49 -5.81 -9.01 -8.06
C HIS A 49 -6.79 -7.90 -8.45
N TRP A 50 -7.87 -7.74 -7.68
CA TRP A 50 -8.88 -6.72 -7.94
C TRP A 50 -8.33 -5.30 -7.79
N THR A 51 -7.55 -5.04 -6.74
CA THR A 51 -6.95 -3.70 -6.48
C THR A 51 -5.81 -3.33 -7.42
N ILE A 52 -5.24 -4.30 -8.13
CA ILE A 52 -4.25 -4.09 -9.19
C ILE A 52 -4.93 -3.91 -10.56
N HIS A 53 -5.83 -4.81 -10.93
CA HIS A 53 -6.28 -4.94 -12.32
C HIS A 53 -7.66 -4.34 -12.63
N ASN A 54 -8.60 -4.32 -11.67
CA ASN A 54 -9.95 -3.81 -11.93
C ASN A 54 -10.03 -2.29 -11.75
N VAL A 55 -9.37 -1.78 -10.71
CA VAL A 55 -9.25 -0.35 -10.43
C VAL A 55 -7.80 -0.09 -10.01
N PRO A 56 -7.11 0.94 -10.51
CA PRO A 56 -5.70 1.21 -10.21
C PRO A 56 -5.50 1.77 -8.78
N LEU A 57 -6.15 1.18 -7.78
CA LEU A 57 -6.07 1.57 -6.37
C LEU A 57 -4.68 1.25 -5.81
N MET A 58 -4.08 0.13 -6.22
CA MET A 58 -2.73 -0.24 -5.81
C MET A 58 -1.69 0.75 -6.36
N ASP A 59 -1.84 1.21 -7.60
CA ASP A 59 -0.99 2.26 -8.19
C ASP A 59 -1.13 3.59 -7.42
N PHE A 60 -2.37 3.96 -7.09
CA PHE A 60 -2.65 5.17 -6.31
C PHE A 60 -2.04 5.09 -4.91
N SER A 61 -2.18 3.94 -4.25
CA SER A 61 -1.56 3.64 -2.96
C SER A 61 -0.04 3.71 -3.02
N ALA A 62 0.57 3.15 -4.07
CA ALA A 62 2.01 3.22 -4.30
C ALA A 62 2.49 4.67 -4.47
N GLY A 63 1.78 5.48 -5.24
CA GLY A 63 2.07 6.90 -5.42
C GLY A 63 2.01 7.67 -4.09
N LEU A 64 0.94 7.46 -3.30
CA LEU A 64 0.78 8.10 -1.99
C LEU A 64 1.77 7.59 -0.94
N ALA A 65 2.24 6.36 -1.04
CA ALA A 65 3.21 5.81 -0.11
C ALA A 65 4.66 6.22 -0.44
N THR A 66 4.99 6.41 -1.72
CA THR A 66 6.37 6.67 -2.18
C THR A 66 6.70 8.15 -2.35
N CYS A 67 5.77 8.97 -2.85
CA CYS A 67 6.04 10.39 -3.09
C CYS A 67 6.28 11.18 -1.79
N PRO A 68 5.42 11.13 -0.76
CA PRO A 68 5.58 11.97 0.44
C PRO A 68 6.89 11.78 1.20
N PRO A 69 7.45 10.55 1.35
CA PRO A 69 8.79 10.35 1.90
C PRO A 69 9.89 11.21 1.24
N LEU A 70 9.82 11.50 -0.06
CA LEU A 70 10.82 12.33 -0.76
C LEU A 70 10.89 13.77 -0.22
N TRP A 71 9.77 14.30 0.27
CA TRP A 71 9.69 15.61 0.95
C TRP A 71 9.92 15.52 2.47
N GLY A 72 10.22 14.32 2.98
CA GLY A 72 10.45 14.07 4.40
C GLY A 72 9.22 13.64 5.19
N HIS A 73 8.09 13.42 4.51
CA HIS A 73 6.86 12.90 5.11
C HIS A 73 6.84 11.37 5.12
N TYR A 74 7.89 10.79 5.71
CA TYR A 74 8.09 9.35 5.68
C TYR A 74 7.09 8.60 6.56
N ARG A 75 6.53 9.23 7.61
CA ARG A 75 5.55 8.57 8.48
C ARG A 75 4.21 8.44 7.79
N PHE A 76 3.80 9.47 7.03
CA PHE A 76 2.65 9.36 6.15
C PHE A 76 2.84 8.21 5.15
N GLY A 77 3.97 8.20 4.43
CA GLY A 77 4.24 7.16 3.43
C GLY A 77 4.24 5.74 3.99
N LEU A 78 4.85 5.54 5.16
CA LEU A 78 4.84 4.26 5.87
C LEU A 78 3.45 3.86 6.36
N SER A 79 2.65 4.80 6.85
CA SER A 79 1.27 4.54 7.28
C SER A 79 0.42 4.04 6.11
N VAL A 80 0.50 4.73 4.97
CA VAL A 80 -0.21 4.35 3.74
C VAL A 80 0.25 2.98 3.24
N PHE A 81 1.56 2.74 3.20
CA PHE A 81 2.12 1.43 2.81
C PHE A 81 1.62 0.29 3.71
N LEU A 82 1.76 0.42 5.03
CA LEU A 82 1.34 -0.60 5.98
C LEU A 82 -0.17 -0.81 5.95
N GLY A 83 -0.93 0.27 5.84
CA GLY A 83 -2.38 0.22 5.69
C GLY A 83 -2.80 -0.55 4.45
N SER A 84 -2.22 -0.23 3.29
CA SER A 84 -2.46 -0.91 2.02
C SER A 84 -2.09 -2.39 2.06
N PHE A 85 -0.97 -2.74 2.70
CA PHE A 85 -0.54 -4.13 2.82
C PHE A 85 -1.46 -4.93 3.74
N LEU A 86 -1.78 -4.41 4.92
CA LEU A 86 -2.70 -5.05 5.87
C LEU A 86 -4.13 -5.14 5.29
N ALA A 87 -4.54 -4.14 4.51
CA ALA A 87 -5.81 -4.10 3.80
C ALA A 87 -5.98 -5.28 2.83
N VAL A 88 -4.93 -5.70 2.12
CA VAL A 88 -4.97 -6.89 1.26
C VAL A 88 -5.21 -8.14 2.11
N LEU A 89 -4.42 -8.32 3.17
CA LEU A 89 -4.55 -9.48 4.07
C LEU A 89 -5.95 -9.55 4.70
N CYS A 90 -6.47 -8.44 5.19
CA CYS A 90 -7.80 -8.38 5.78
C CYS A 90 -8.90 -8.55 4.74
N GLY A 91 -8.74 -8.01 3.53
CA GLY A 91 -9.70 -8.20 2.45
C GLY A 91 -9.82 -9.66 2.02
N ASP A 92 -8.70 -10.40 2.00
CA ASP A 92 -8.71 -11.84 1.68
C ASP A 92 -9.26 -12.68 2.83
N LEU A 93 -8.94 -12.34 4.08
CA LEU A 93 -9.40 -13.10 5.26
C LEU A 93 -10.87 -12.87 5.61
N PHE A 94 -11.37 -11.66 5.41
CA PHE A 94 -12.70 -11.25 5.87
C PHE A 94 -13.67 -10.93 4.74
N GLY A 95 -13.20 -10.90 3.49
CA GLY A 95 -14.04 -10.66 2.31
C GLY A 95 -14.79 -11.90 1.81
N GLU A 96 -14.82 -12.98 2.60
CA GLU A 96 -15.25 -14.32 2.16
C GLU A 96 -16.58 -14.38 1.41
N ASN A 97 -16.54 -15.24 0.40
CA ASN A 97 -17.58 -15.61 -0.54
C ASN A 97 -18.45 -16.76 0.01
N PRO A 98 -19.79 -16.70 -0.01
CA PRO A 98 -20.61 -17.91 0.10
C PRO A 98 -20.29 -18.85 -1.08
N ALA A 99 -19.99 -20.11 -0.78
CA ALA A 99 -19.52 -21.10 -1.77
C ALA A 99 -20.35 -21.10 -3.06
N GLY A 100 -19.74 -20.72 -4.19
CA GLY A 100 -20.32 -20.80 -5.53
C GLY A 100 -20.82 -19.49 -6.14
N ALA A 101 -20.61 -18.33 -5.51
CA ALA A 101 -21.02 -17.06 -6.12
C ALA A 101 -20.06 -16.61 -7.25
N GLU A 102 -20.64 -16.01 -8.30
CA GLU A 102 -19.92 -15.54 -9.48
C GLU A 102 -18.89 -14.46 -9.12
N PHE A 103 -17.78 -14.41 -9.88
CA PHE A 103 -16.69 -13.45 -9.67
C PHE A 103 -17.23 -12.01 -9.70
N GLY A 104 -17.10 -11.27 -8.59
CA GLY A 104 -17.65 -9.92 -8.43
C GLY A 104 -18.99 -9.83 -7.69
N HIS A 105 -19.65 -10.96 -7.40
CA HIS A 105 -20.89 -11.03 -6.63
C HIS A 105 -20.70 -11.90 -5.38
N GLY A 106 -20.04 -11.37 -4.34
CA GLY A 106 -19.88 -12.09 -3.08
C GLY A 106 -18.57 -11.82 -2.34
N HIS A 107 -17.62 -11.08 -2.94
CA HIS A 107 -16.34 -10.75 -2.30
C HIS A 107 -16.22 -9.25 -2.02
N ASP A 108 -16.40 -8.87 -0.75
CA ASP A 108 -16.31 -7.48 -0.29
C ASP A 108 -14.88 -7.07 0.14
N GLY A 109 -13.88 -7.93 -0.11
CA GLY A 109 -12.49 -7.67 0.25
C GLY A 109 -11.94 -6.35 -0.31
N TRP A 110 -12.39 -5.94 -1.49
CA TRP A 110 -12.03 -4.63 -2.05
C TRP A 110 -12.61 -3.46 -1.25
N GLN A 111 -13.80 -3.61 -0.63
CA GLN A 111 -14.39 -2.59 0.22
C GLN A 111 -13.63 -2.48 1.53
N ILE A 112 -13.32 -3.64 2.14
CA ILE A 112 -12.46 -3.72 3.34
C ILE A 112 -11.13 -3.03 3.05
N TRP A 113 -10.57 -3.30 1.87
CA TRP A 113 -9.33 -2.67 1.44
C TRP A 113 -9.45 -1.15 1.38
N CYS A 114 -10.49 -0.63 0.71
CA CYS A 114 -10.75 0.81 0.60
C CYS A 114 -10.88 1.50 1.96
N TRP A 115 -11.63 0.91 2.89
CA TRP A 115 -11.83 1.49 4.23
C TRP A 115 -10.54 1.51 5.05
N MET A 116 -9.77 0.43 5.04
CA MET A 116 -8.49 0.36 5.73
C MET A 116 -7.46 1.30 5.12
N PHE A 117 -7.44 1.41 3.79
CA PHE A 117 -6.59 2.35 3.07
C PHE A 117 -6.91 3.80 3.45
N LEU A 118 -8.18 4.20 3.43
CA LEU A 118 -8.61 5.54 3.86
C LEU A 118 -8.24 5.81 5.32
N PHE A 119 -8.47 4.84 6.21
CA PHE A 119 -8.07 4.95 7.61
C PHE A 119 -6.56 5.17 7.77
N SER A 120 -5.75 4.46 6.98
CA SER A 120 -4.29 4.59 7.00
C SER A 120 -3.79 5.96 6.57
N MET A 121 -4.50 6.62 5.64
CA MET A 121 -4.20 8.01 5.24
C MET A 121 -4.46 8.97 6.41
N ILE A 122 -5.58 8.81 7.12
CA ILE A 122 -5.92 9.64 8.27
C ILE A 122 -4.86 9.47 9.37
N VAL A 123 -4.49 8.23 9.68
CA VAL A 123 -3.42 7.92 10.64
C VAL A 123 -2.10 8.56 10.20
N GLY A 124 -1.74 8.46 8.92
CA GLY A 124 -0.55 9.08 8.36
C GLY A 124 -0.53 10.60 8.56
N ILE A 125 -1.65 11.27 8.28
CA ILE A 125 -1.80 12.73 8.49
C ILE A 125 -1.61 13.09 9.96
N ILE A 126 -2.15 12.28 10.89
CA ILE A 126 -2.00 12.51 12.33
C ILE A 126 -0.54 12.30 12.78
N LEU A 127 0.12 11.24 12.30
CA LEU A 127 1.50 10.90 12.67
C LEU A 127 2.52 11.92 12.17
N GLU A 128 2.24 12.56 11.03
CA GLU A 128 3.11 13.56 10.42
C GLU A 128 3.01 14.93 11.13
N ARG A 129 1.92 15.18 11.87
CA ARG A 129 1.74 16.39 12.70
C ARG A 129 2.47 16.34 14.05
N ARG A 130 3.00 15.18 14.44
CA ARG A 130 3.71 14.97 15.71
C ARG A 130 5.23 15.03 15.53
#